data_AF-A0A9P6KB33-F1
#
_entry.id   AF-A0A9P6KB33-F1
#
_cell.length_a   1.000
_cell.length_b   1.000
_cell.length_c   1.000
_cell.angle_alpha   90.00
_cell.angle_beta   90.00
_cell.angle_gamma   90.00
#
_symmetry.space_group_name_H-M   'P 1'
#
loop_
_entity.id
_entity.type
_entity.pdbx_description
1 polymer ?
#
loop_
_entity_poly.entity_id
_entity_poly.type
_entity_poly.pdbx_seq_one_letter_code
_entity_poly.pdbx_strand_id
1 'polypeptide(L)'
;MDRLTQLQDAIDKLALLFVSSIDHLSKHAPLVPSNPNIPVVTSDHGLPQDQLQGSAQELALDISRQAKELETLINNLPGIAQTPEDQNQDLELLAQQNEEARVEYEDAVAEANRLLQEITFVLRFIAEDQS
;
A
#
# COMPACT_ATOMS: atom_id res chain seq x y z
N MET A 1 2.53 -4.64 -3.41
CA MET A 1 1.74 -5.14 -2.27
C MET A 1 0.31 -4.69 -2.45
N ASP A 2 -0.64 -5.56 -2.16
CA ASP A 2 -2.07 -5.22 -2.18
C ASP A 2 -2.40 -4.12 -1.16
N ARG A 3 -3.36 -3.24 -1.46
CA ARG A 3 -3.75 -2.12 -0.58
C ARG A 3 -4.35 -2.60 0.73
N LEU A 4 -5.05 -3.74 0.71
CA LEU A 4 -5.58 -4.36 1.93
C LEU A 4 -4.45 -4.88 2.82
N THR A 5 -3.42 -5.50 2.24
CA THR A 5 -2.22 -5.92 2.99
C THR A 5 -1.49 -4.72 3.59
N GLN A 6 -1.32 -3.63 2.83
CA GLN A 6 -0.71 -2.39 3.34
C GLN A 6 -1.50 -1.80 4.52
N LEU A 7 -2.83 -1.90 4.47
CA LEU A 7 -3.69 -1.46 5.57
C LEU A 7 -3.48 -2.33 6.83
N GLN A 8 -3.41 -3.64 6.66
CA GLN A 8 -3.14 -4.58 7.75
C GLN A 8 -1.78 -4.27 8.41
N ASP A 9 -0.72 -4.12 7.62
CA ASP A 9 0.61 -3.77 8.11
C ASP A 9 0.60 -2.43 8.87
N ALA A 10 -0.16 -1.44 8.37
CA ALA A 10 -0.27 -0.13 9.01
C ALA A 10 -1.02 -0.18 10.35
N ILE A 11 -2.03 -1.06 10.49
CA ILE A 11 -2.73 -1.31 11.75
C ILE A 11 -1.80 -2.00 12.74
N ASP A 12 -1.07 -3.03 12.31
CA ASP A 12 -0.12 -3.75 13.17
C ASP A 12 0.99 -2.83 13.67
N LYS A 13 1.50 -1.97 12.79
CA LYS A 13 2.49 -0.94 13.16
C LYS A 13 1.93 0.06 14.17
N LEU A 14 0.67 0.49 14.03
CA LEU A 14 0.03 1.38 15.00
C LEU A 14 -0.13 0.71 16.37
N ALA A 15 -0.55 -0.56 16.39
CA ALA A 15 -0.65 -1.34 17.64
C ALA A 15 0.71 -1.49 18.32
N LEU A 16 1.76 -1.78 17.55
CA LEU A 16 3.13 -1.85 18.08
C LEU A 16 3.60 -0.51 18.65
N LEU A 17 3.30 0.60 17.96
CA LEU A 17 3.59 1.95 18.45
C LEU A 17 2.94 2.17 19.81
N PHE A 18 1.64 1.89 19.98
CA PHE A 18 0.97 2.04 21.28
C PHE A 18 1.66 1.26 22.41
N VAL A 19 1.95 -0.02 22.19
CA VAL A 19 2.58 -0.86 23.23
C VAL A 19 3.99 -0.37 23.54
N SER A 20 4.77 -0.04 22.51
CA SER A 20 6.14 0.48 22.66
C SER A 20 6.19 1.84 23.36
N SER A 21 5.23 2.74 23.08
CA SER A 21 5.12 4.03 23.74
C SER A 21 4.81 3.89 25.22
N ILE A 22 3.86 3.02 25.59
CA ILE A 22 3.54 2.75 27.00
C ILE A 22 4.73 2.11 27.71
N ASP A 23 5.39 1.13 27.08
CA ASP A 23 6.57 0.46 27.64
C ASP A 23 7.72 1.46 27.88
N HIS A 24 8.00 2.32 26.90
CA HIS A 24 9.03 3.34 27.00
C HIS A 24 8.73 4.33 28.12
N LEU A 25 7.52 4.87 28.19
CA LEU A 25 7.13 5.84 29.21
C LEU A 25 7.14 5.21 30.61
N SER A 26 6.66 3.98 30.75
CA SER A 26 6.63 3.25 32.03
C SER A 26 8.04 2.97 32.57
N LYS A 27 8.96 2.53 31.71
CA LYS A 27 10.35 2.21 32.10
C LYS A 27 11.18 3.43 32.48
N HIS A 28 10.89 4.59 31.89
CA HIS A 28 11.68 5.80 32.08
C HIS A 28 10.98 6.85 32.97
N ALA A 29 9.79 6.54 33.51
CA ALA A 29 9.07 7.43 34.40
C ALA A 29 9.85 7.66 35.72
N PRO A 30 10.17 8.91 36.08
CA PRO A 30 10.81 9.19 37.36
C PRO A 30 9.81 8.95 38.51
N LEU A 31 10.30 8.43 39.63
CA LEU A 31 9.49 8.33 40.85
C LEU A 31 9.24 9.73 41.41
N VAL A 32 7.97 10.11 41.51
CA VAL A 32 7.56 11.39 42.11
C VAL A 32 7.23 11.15 43.60
N PRO A 33 7.95 11.78 44.54
CA PRO A 33 7.64 11.66 45.96
C PRO A 33 6.28 12.32 46.24
N SER A 34 5.35 11.57 46.80
CA SER A 34 4.05 12.08 47.23
C SER A 34 4.15 13.00 48.46
N ASN A 35 5.23 12.87 49.26
CA ASN A 35 5.52 13.72 50.41
C ASN A 35 6.90 14.38 50.25
N PRO A 36 7.01 15.72 50.25
CA PRO A 36 8.27 16.43 50.05
C PRO A 36 9.34 16.20 51.14
N ASN A 37 8.95 15.67 52.31
CA ASN A 37 9.87 15.42 53.42
C ASN A 37 10.52 14.02 53.40
N ILE A 38 10.13 13.14 52.47
CA ILE A 38 10.68 11.78 52.38
C ILE A 38 11.55 11.70 51.12
N PRO A 39 12.89 11.61 51.25
CA PRO A 39 13.74 11.40 50.09
C PRO A 39 13.43 10.03 49.46
N VAL A 40 13.25 10.00 48.14
CA VAL A 40 13.03 8.77 47.38
C VAL A 40 14.29 7.92 47.45
N VAL A 41 14.19 6.72 48.02
CA VAL A 41 15.32 5.80 48.17
C VAL A 41 15.35 4.84 46.98
N THR A 42 15.86 5.26 45.82
CA THR A 42 16.27 4.32 44.76
C THR A 42 17.33 4.91 43.84
N SER A 43 18.28 4.05 43.46
CA SER A 43 19.40 4.27 42.53
C SER A 43 18.99 4.27 41.05
N ASP A 44 17.69 4.31 40.74
CA ASP A 44 17.20 4.06 39.38
C ASP A 44 16.93 5.37 38.64
N HIS A 45 17.71 5.59 37.59
CA HIS A 45 17.81 6.83 36.84
C HIS A 45 16.68 6.92 35.80
N GLY A 46 15.46 7.23 36.26
CA GLY A 46 14.41 7.70 35.36
C GLY A 46 14.89 8.92 34.54
N LEU A 47 14.35 9.11 33.34
CA LEU A 47 14.74 10.25 32.51
C LEU A 47 14.36 11.57 33.21
N PRO A 48 15.14 12.65 33.02
CA PRO A 48 14.72 13.98 33.42
C PRO A 48 13.33 14.29 32.84
N GLN A 49 12.46 14.94 33.62
CA GLN A 49 11.07 15.19 33.24
C GLN A 49 10.94 15.88 31.86
N ASP A 50 11.86 16.79 31.53
CA ASP A 50 11.93 17.48 30.24
C ASP A 50 12.21 16.53 29.07
N GLN A 51 13.14 15.59 29.25
CA GLN A 51 13.45 14.56 28.25
C GLN A 51 12.29 13.57 28.08
N LEU A 52 11.66 13.15 29.19
CA LEU A 52 10.49 12.27 29.15
C LEU A 52 9.31 12.95 28.43
N GLN A 53 9.09 14.24 28.69
CA GLN A 53 8.05 15.03 28.04
C GLN A 53 8.33 15.20 26.54
N GLY A 54 9.59 15.44 26.16
CA GLY A 54 10.02 15.48 24.76
C GLY A 54 9.75 14.15 24.05
N SER A 55 10.19 13.03 24.63
CA SER A 55 9.91 11.69 24.08
C SER A 55 8.41 11.40 23.99
N ALA A 56 7.62 11.79 24.99
CA ALA A 56 6.16 11.61 24.94
C ALA A 56 5.52 12.40 23.79
N GLN A 57 5.99 13.62 23.51
CA GLN A 57 5.51 14.43 22.39
C GLN A 57 5.88 13.81 21.05
N GLU A 58 7.12 13.34 20.88
CA GLU A 58 7.56 12.66 19.66
C GLU A 58 6.73 11.41 19.38
N LEU A 59 6.52 10.56 20.40
CA LEU A 59 5.68 9.37 20.29
C LEU A 59 4.24 9.71 19.92
N ALA A 60 3.67 10.77 20.50
CA ALA A 60 2.31 11.23 20.18
C ALA A 60 2.20 11.75 18.73
N LEU A 61 3.22 12.46 18.23
CA LEU A 61 3.30 12.90 16.85
C LEU A 61 3.38 11.71 15.88
N ASP A 62 4.19 10.70 16.22
CA ASP A 62 4.33 9.49 15.42
C ASP A 62 3.04 8.69 15.32
N ILE A 63 2.33 8.51 16.44
CA ILE A 63 1.01 7.88 16.48
C ILE A 63 0.02 8.67 15.62
N SER A 64 0.00 9.99 15.76
CA SER A 64 -0.93 10.87 15.02
C SER A 64 -0.68 10.81 13.51
N ARG A 65 0.59 10.80 13.10
CA ARG A 65 0.99 10.63 11.70
C ARG A 65 0.55 9.27 11.16
N GLN A 66 0.84 8.19 11.89
CA GLN A 66 0.46 6.84 11.48
C GLN A 66 -1.07 6.68 11.37
N ALA A 67 -1.83 7.32 12.26
CA ALA A 67 -3.29 7.35 12.19
C ALA A 67 -3.79 8.07 10.93
N LYS A 68 -3.14 9.17 10.53
CA LYS A 68 -3.52 9.90 9.31
C LYS A 68 -3.15 9.14 8.03
N GLU A 69 -2.03 8.43 8.04
CA GLU A 69 -1.65 7.51 6.96
C GLU A 69 -2.69 6.39 6.82
N LEU A 70 -3.15 5.81 7.93
CA LEU A 70 -4.23 4.83 7.95
C LEU A 70 -5.53 5.37 7.35
N GLU A 71 -5.96 6.56 7.76
CA GLU A 71 -7.15 7.21 7.21
C GLU A 71 -7.03 7.42 5.69
N THR A 72 -5.84 7.81 5.23
CA THR A 72 -5.56 7.99 3.80
C THR A 72 -5.58 6.66 3.06
N LEU A 73 -5.05 5.59 3.64
CA LEU A 73 -5.13 4.23 3.08
C LEU A 73 -6.58 3.76 2.94
N ILE A 74 -7.40 3.96 3.97
CA ILE A 74 -8.83 3.62 3.97
C ILE A 74 -9.56 4.38 2.85
N ASN A 75 -9.36 5.69 2.77
CA ASN A 75 -10.01 6.52 1.73
C ASN A 75 -9.57 6.15 0.31
N ASN A 76 -8.37 5.56 0.16
CA ASN A 76 -7.85 5.11 -1.11
C ASN A 76 -8.09 3.61 -1.36
N LEU A 77 -8.86 2.90 -0.55
CA LEU A 77 -9.17 1.51 -0.87
C LEU A 77 -10.00 1.44 -2.17
N PRO A 78 -9.63 0.56 -3.11
CA PRO A 78 -10.36 0.41 -4.36
C PRO A 78 -11.74 -0.21 -4.08
N GLY A 79 -12.77 0.27 -4.76
CA GLY A 79 -14.11 -0.32 -4.68
C GLY A 79 -14.89 -0.04 -3.39
N ILE A 80 -14.40 0.77 -2.44
CA ILE A 80 -15.14 1.05 -1.19
C ILE A 80 -16.46 1.79 -1.40
N ALA A 81 -16.59 2.49 -2.52
CA ALA A 81 -17.77 3.27 -2.86
C ALA A 81 -18.71 2.52 -3.81
N GLN A 82 -18.30 1.36 -4.32
CA GLN A 82 -19.09 0.57 -5.28
C GLN A 82 -19.82 -0.55 -4.55
N THR A 83 -21.05 -0.84 -4.98
CA THR A 83 -21.74 -2.04 -4.51
C THR A 83 -21.18 -3.28 -5.22
N PRO A 84 -21.33 -4.48 -4.64
CA PRO A 84 -20.96 -5.73 -5.31
C PRO A 84 -21.66 -5.90 -6.67
N GLU A 85 -22.90 -5.43 -6.77
CA GLU A 85 -23.67 -5.43 -8.02
C GLU A 85 -23.03 -4.52 -9.08
N ASP A 86 -22.63 -3.31 -8.73
CA ASP A 86 -21.93 -2.40 -9.66
C ASP A 86 -20.59 -3.00 -10.13
N GLN A 87 -19.85 -3.63 -9.21
CA GLN A 87 -18.57 -4.30 -9.53
C GLN A 87 -18.78 -5.47 -10.50
N ASN A 88 -19.84 -6.26 -10.33
CA ASN A 88 -20.16 -7.34 -11.25
C ASN A 88 -20.56 -6.81 -12.64
N GLN A 89 -21.33 -5.72 -12.70
CA GLN A 89 -21.67 -5.08 -13.97
C GLN A 89 -20.43 -4.55 -14.69
N ASP A 90 -19.50 -3.91 -13.96
CA ASP A 90 -18.22 -3.45 -14.50
C ASP A 90 -17.39 -4.64 -15.04
N LEU A 91 -17.38 -5.78 -14.34
CA LEU A 91 -16.70 -6.99 -14.79
C LEU A 91 -17.32 -7.59 -16.05
N GLU A 92 -18.66 -7.64 -16.15
CA GLU A 92 -19.36 -8.11 -17.35
C GLU A 92 -19.07 -7.22 -18.55
N LEU A 93 -19.09 -5.90 -18.37
CA LEU A 93 -18.75 -4.94 -19.41
C LEU A 93 -17.28 -5.10 -19.85
N LEU A 94 -16.36 -5.22 -18.91
CA LEU A 94 -14.93 -5.44 -19.21
C LEU A 94 -14.72 -6.77 -19.95
N ALA A 95 -15.45 -7.82 -19.60
CA ALA A 95 -15.38 -9.11 -20.28
C ALA A 95 -15.86 -8.99 -21.74
N GLN A 96 -16.97 -8.28 -21.97
CA GLN A 96 -17.46 -8.01 -23.32
C GLN A 96 -16.45 -7.21 -24.14
N GLN A 97 -15.92 -6.11 -23.59
CA GLN A 97 -14.92 -5.28 -24.27
C GLN A 97 -13.64 -6.06 -24.59
N ASN A 98 -13.23 -6.98 -23.71
CA ASN A 98 -12.07 -7.82 -23.95
C ASN A 98 -12.30 -8.79 -25.11
N GLU A 99 -13.50 -9.39 -25.19
CA GLU A 99 -13.87 -10.26 -26.30
C GLU A 99 -13.90 -9.52 -27.63
N GLU A 100 -14.51 -8.33 -27.68
CA GLU A 100 -14.52 -7.47 -28.87
C GLU A 100 -13.09 -7.11 -29.31
N ALA A 101 -12.26 -6.65 -28.38
CA ALA A 101 -10.86 -6.35 -28.66
C ALA A 101 -10.05 -7.59 -29.09
N ARG A 102 -10.38 -8.78 -28.60
CA ARG A 102 -9.73 -10.04 -29.02
C ARG A 102 -10.06 -10.38 -30.45
N VAL A 103 -11.33 -10.26 -30.86
CA VAL A 103 -11.76 -10.51 -32.24
C VAL A 103 -11.07 -9.53 -33.20
N GLU A 104 -11.07 -8.23 -32.87
CA GLU A 104 -10.36 -7.23 -33.68
C GLU A 104 -8.86 -7.53 -33.81
N TYR A 105 -8.24 -7.99 -32.71
CA TYR A 105 -6.84 -8.41 -32.72
C TYR A 105 -6.60 -9.64 -33.60
N GLU A 106 -7.46 -10.67 -33.51
CA GLU A 106 -7.39 -11.87 -34.34
C GLU A 106 -7.52 -11.54 -35.83
N ASP A 107 -8.47 -10.68 -36.20
CA ASP A 107 -8.67 -10.22 -37.58
C ASP A 107 -7.46 -9.44 -38.10
N ALA A 108 -6.92 -8.52 -37.29
CA ALA A 108 -5.72 -7.76 -37.65
C ALA A 108 -4.49 -8.65 -37.86
N VAL A 109 -4.33 -9.68 -37.01
CA VAL A 109 -3.25 -10.68 -37.14
C VAL A 109 -3.45 -11.53 -38.40
N ALA A 110 -4.68 -11.94 -38.72
CA ALA A 110 -4.98 -12.70 -39.93
C ALA A 110 -4.64 -11.91 -41.20
N GLU A 111 -5.02 -10.63 -41.24
CA GLU A 111 -4.71 -9.74 -42.36
C GLU A 111 -3.20 -9.50 -42.51
N ALA A 112 -2.50 -9.26 -41.40
CA ALA A 112 -1.05 -9.09 -41.40
C ALA A 112 -0.32 -10.34 -41.94
N ASN A 113 -0.77 -11.54 -41.54
CA ASN A 113 -0.20 -12.79 -42.05
C ASN A 113 -0.47 -12.99 -43.54
N ARG A 114 -1.68 -12.63 -44.03
CA ARG A 114 -2.02 -12.69 -45.45
C ARG A 114 -1.11 -11.78 -46.27
N LEU A 115 -0.96 -10.52 -45.87
CA LEU A 115 -0.08 -9.56 -46.54
C LEU A 115 1.38 -10.02 -46.51
N LEU A 116 1.84 -10.60 -45.41
CA LEU A 116 3.19 -11.15 -45.30
C LEU A 116 3.42 -12.29 -46.30
N GLN A 117 2.44 -13.19 -46.45
CA GLN A 117 2.51 -14.28 -47.42
C GLN A 117 2.56 -13.75 -48.87
N GLU A 118 1.74 -12.76 -49.20
CA GLU A 118 1.73 -12.11 -50.52
C GLU A 118 3.09 -11.45 -50.82
N ILE A 119 3.64 -10.67 -49.89
CA ILE A 119 4.95 -10.03 -50.05
C ILE A 119 6.05 -11.08 -50.22
N THR A 120 6.04 -12.13 -49.39
CA THR A 120 7.03 -13.21 -49.45
C THR A 120 6.96 -13.94 -50.79
N PHE A 121 5.76 -14.18 -51.32
CA PHE A 121 5.56 -14.79 -52.64
C PHE A 121 6.13 -13.91 -53.75
N VAL A 122 5.81 -12.61 -53.76
CA VAL A 122 6.33 -11.66 -54.77
C VAL A 122 7.86 -11.57 -54.71
N LEU A 123 8.44 -11.50 -53.51
CA LEU A 123 9.91 -11.49 -53.35
C LEU A 123 10.56 -12.77 -53.89
N ARG A 124 9.94 -13.94 -53.65
CA ARG A 124 10.44 -15.21 -54.17
C ARG A 124 10.35 -15.28 -55.70
N PHE A 125 9.24 -14.83 -56.27
CA PHE A 125 9.05 -14.77 -57.72
C PHE A 125 10.10 -13.87 -58.39
N ILE A 126 10.36 -12.68 -57.84
CA ILE A 126 11.40 -11.77 -58.36
C ILE A 126 12.80 -12.38 -58.25
N ALA A 127 13.09 -13.09 -57.15
CA ALA A 127 14.39 -13.75 -56.97
C ALA A 127 14.62 -14.90 -57.96
N GLU A 128 13.57 -15.65 -58.29
CA GLU A 128 13.62 -16.73 -59.28
C GLU A 128 13.70 -16.21 -60.73
N ASP A 129 13.04 -15.10 -61.07
CA ASP A 129 13.07 -14.50 -62.42
C ASP A 129 14.41 -13.80 -62.75
N GLN A 130 15.23 -13.48 -61.73
CA GLN A 130 16.57 -12.91 -61.91
C GLN A 130 17.70 -13.97 -61.96
N SER A 131 17.38 -15.26 -61.90
CA SER A 131 18.33 -16.38 -61.97
C SER A 131 18.29 -17.07 -63.34
#